data_AF-A0AAU2HGC1-F1
#
_entry.id   AF-A0AAU2HGC1-F1
#
_cell.length_a   1.000
_cell.length_b   1.000
_cell.length_c   1.000
_cell.angle_alpha   90.00
_cell.angle_beta   90.00
_cell.angle_gamma   90.00
#
_symmetry.space_group_name_H-M   'P 1'
#
loop_
_entity.id
_entity.type
_entity.pdbx_description
1 polymer ?
#
loop_
_entity_poly.entity_id
_entity_poly.type
_entity_poly.pdbx_seq_one_letter_code
_entity_poly.pdbx_strand_id
1 'polypeptide(L)'
;MRRAVLATTGISSLVVTLLALKPHQPPALAGMTPRSPAVSSAPHTTAGTAPGTPTGTGTFTGDPIDTRYGTVQVAATLTQGKITSIKVLQAPDRNGRDQEIASYALPRLTQEAIGAQSAHIDAVSGASYTSQGYIQSLQSALDQAHA
;
A
#
# COMPACT_ATOMS: atom_id res chain seq x y z
N MET A 1 25.79 23.09 -13.02
CA MET A 1 26.37 23.58 -11.75
C MET A 1 26.31 22.45 -10.74
N ARG A 2 27.46 22.10 -10.18
CA ARG A 2 27.64 21.06 -9.17
C ARG A 2 27.14 21.59 -7.82
N ARG A 3 26.40 20.79 -7.03
CA ARG A 3 26.54 20.75 -5.57
C ARG A 3 26.08 19.40 -5.00
N ALA A 4 27.03 18.74 -4.36
CA ALA A 4 26.87 17.59 -3.49
C ALA A 4 26.31 18.01 -2.13
N VAL A 5 25.66 17.08 -1.42
CA VAL A 5 25.59 17.07 0.05
C VAL A 5 25.70 15.61 0.54
N LEU A 6 26.79 15.33 1.26
CA LEU A 6 26.99 14.19 2.15
C LEU A 6 26.12 14.37 3.41
N ALA A 7 25.61 13.29 3.98
CA ALA A 7 25.52 13.13 5.43
C ALA A 7 25.30 11.65 5.82
N THR A 8 26.16 11.18 6.72
CA THR A 8 26.28 9.84 7.28
C THR A 8 25.52 9.69 8.60
N THR A 9 25.19 8.43 8.93
CA THR A 9 25.04 7.85 10.29
C THR A 9 23.71 8.04 11.02
N GLY A 10 23.09 6.91 11.39
CA GLY A 10 22.01 6.85 12.37
C GLY A 10 21.46 5.43 12.54
N ILE A 11 22.23 4.55 13.18
CA ILE A 11 21.79 3.22 13.62
C ILE A 11 21.20 3.37 15.02
N SER A 12 20.00 2.82 15.23
CA SER A 12 19.38 2.33 16.49
C SER A 12 17.90 2.71 16.51
N SER A 13 16.95 1.96 17.03
CA SER A 13 16.76 0.56 17.40
C SER A 13 15.34 0.51 17.97
N LEU A 14 14.61 -0.55 17.62
CA LEU A 14 13.73 -1.32 18.51
C LEU A 14 12.48 -0.62 19.11
N VAL A 15 11.30 -1.13 18.75
CA VAL A 15 10.28 -1.59 19.72
C VAL A 15 9.37 -2.59 18.99
N VAL A 16 9.49 -3.85 19.41
CA VAL A 16 8.53 -4.93 19.15
C VAL A 16 7.55 -4.93 20.31
N THR A 17 6.25 -4.91 20.01
CA THR A 17 5.21 -5.38 20.93
C THR A 17 4.21 -6.22 20.14
N LEU A 18 4.36 -7.54 20.24
CA LEU A 18 3.42 -8.56 19.78
C LEU A 18 2.11 -8.48 20.58
N LEU A 19 0.96 -8.63 19.91
CA LEU A 19 -0.27 -9.12 20.54
C LEU A 19 -1.14 -9.89 19.55
N ALA A 20 -0.76 -11.14 19.29
CA ALA A 20 -1.65 -12.14 18.72
C ALA A 20 -1.89 -13.22 19.76
N LEU A 21 -3.12 -13.35 20.25
CA LEU A 21 -3.57 -14.56 20.93
C LEU A 21 -4.95 -14.94 20.39
N LYS A 22 -4.92 -15.99 19.57
CA LYS A 22 -6.07 -16.70 19.01
C LYS A 22 -6.54 -17.69 20.09
N PRO A 23 -7.84 -17.72 20.43
CA PRO A 23 -8.38 -18.55 21.52
C PRO A 23 -8.67 -19.99 21.07
N HIS A 24 -9.18 -20.82 22.01
CA HIS A 24 -9.72 -22.20 21.92
C HIS A 24 -8.70 -23.33 22.25
N GLN A 25 -8.90 -24.30 23.16
CA GLN A 25 -9.93 -24.72 24.15
C GLN A 25 -9.34 -25.98 24.91
N PRO A 26 -10.07 -26.75 25.75
CA PRO A 26 -10.20 -26.71 27.22
C PRO A 26 -9.57 -27.95 27.97
N PRO A 27 -10.09 -28.47 29.11
CA PRO A 27 -9.36 -28.62 30.37
C PRO A 27 -8.91 -30.06 30.72
N ALA A 28 -7.82 -30.21 31.47
CA ALA A 28 -7.51 -31.44 32.19
C ALA A 28 -7.08 -31.11 33.62
N LEU A 29 -7.83 -31.65 34.58
CA LEU A 29 -7.59 -31.61 36.01
C LEU A 29 -6.38 -32.48 36.41
N ALA A 30 -5.77 -32.08 37.53
CA ALA A 30 -4.91 -32.85 38.43
C ALA A 30 -3.38 -32.80 38.20
N GLY A 31 -2.66 -32.38 39.25
CA GLY A 31 -1.30 -32.86 39.52
C GLY A 31 -0.21 -31.81 39.73
N MET A 32 -0.15 -31.24 40.94
CA MET A 32 1.04 -31.05 41.80
C MET A 32 2.44 -30.76 41.18
N THR A 33 3.09 -29.73 41.76
CA THR A 33 4.55 -29.47 41.97
C THR A 33 5.24 -28.40 41.09
N PRO A 34 5.94 -27.42 41.71
CA PRO A 34 6.71 -26.39 41.00
C PRO A 34 8.18 -26.81 40.81
N ARG A 35 8.73 -26.57 39.61
CA ARG A 35 10.19 -26.61 39.41
C ARG A 35 10.63 -25.71 38.26
N SER A 36 11.15 -24.54 38.60
CA SER A 36 12.20 -23.87 37.81
C SER A 36 13.52 -24.62 38.05
N PRO A 37 14.53 -24.61 37.15
CA PRO A 37 14.98 -23.44 36.39
C PRO A 37 15.44 -23.67 34.92
N ALA A 38 15.62 -22.54 34.22
CA ALA A 38 16.49 -22.18 33.08
C ALA A 38 17.18 -23.25 32.22
N VAL A 39 17.08 -23.09 30.88
CA VAL A 39 18.24 -23.02 29.94
C VAL A 39 17.85 -22.45 28.57
N SER A 40 18.79 -21.70 27.99
CA SER A 40 18.83 -21.01 26.70
C SER A 40 18.56 -21.87 25.44
N SER A 41 18.06 -21.22 24.37
CA SER A 41 18.79 -20.98 23.08
C SER A 41 17.84 -20.94 21.87
N ALA A 42 17.78 -19.79 21.17
CA ALA A 42 17.83 -19.64 19.69
C ALA A 42 17.30 -18.24 19.28
N PRO A 43 18.09 -17.37 18.63
CA PRO A 43 17.54 -16.19 17.98
C PRO A 43 16.90 -16.62 16.66
N HIS A 44 15.58 -16.44 16.54
CA HIS A 44 14.90 -16.51 15.26
C HIS A 44 15.41 -15.35 14.39
N THR A 45 16.16 -15.66 13.35
CA THR A 45 16.45 -14.76 12.24
C THR A 45 15.13 -14.46 11.52
N THR A 46 14.41 -13.44 11.97
CA THR A 46 13.44 -12.77 11.11
C THR A 46 14.22 -12.10 10.00
N ALA A 47 14.29 -12.77 8.85
CA ALA A 47 14.62 -12.15 7.59
C ALA A 47 13.61 -11.00 7.38
N GLY A 48 14.02 -9.80 7.77
CA GLY A 48 13.33 -8.57 7.43
C GLY A 48 13.34 -8.49 5.91
N THR A 49 12.24 -8.90 5.28
CA THR A 49 11.92 -8.45 3.94
C THR A 49 11.60 -6.97 4.09
N ALA A 50 12.64 -6.13 4.05
CA ALA A 50 12.45 -4.74 3.70
C ALA A 50 11.69 -4.77 2.37
N PRO A 51 10.56 -4.06 2.22
CA PRO A 51 9.98 -3.85 0.91
C PRO A 51 11.09 -3.18 0.10
N GLY A 52 11.68 -3.93 -0.85
CA GLY A 52 12.63 -3.36 -1.77
C GLY A 52 11.89 -2.24 -2.47
N THR A 53 12.30 -1.00 -2.25
CA THR A 53 11.77 0.12 -3.03
C THR A 53 11.97 -0.26 -4.49
N PRO A 54 10.89 -0.38 -5.28
CA PRO A 54 10.99 -0.97 -6.60
C PRO A 54 11.88 -0.03 -7.39
N THR A 55 13.09 -0.46 -7.73
CA THR A 55 14.01 0.39 -8.49
C THR A 55 13.60 0.45 -9.98
N GLY A 56 12.41 -0.08 -10.30
CA GLY A 56 11.77 0.06 -11.59
C GLY A 56 11.42 1.51 -11.89
N THR A 57 11.79 1.94 -13.09
CA THR A 57 11.26 3.14 -13.72
C THR A 57 10.44 2.66 -14.91
N GLY A 58 9.16 3.03 -14.95
CA GLY A 58 8.24 2.49 -15.93
C GLY A 58 6.80 2.91 -15.67
N THR A 59 5.95 2.70 -16.66
CA THR A 59 4.51 2.86 -16.53
C THR A 59 3.88 1.49 -16.31
N PHE A 60 3.20 1.34 -15.18
CA PHE A 60 2.52 0.13 -14.77
C PHE A 60 1.03 0.38 -14.86
N THR A 61 0.33 -0.50 -15.58
CA THR A 61 -1.10 -0.35 -15.83
C THR A 61 -1.86 -1.27 -14.89
N GLY A 62 -2.75 -0.69 -14.11
CA GLY A 62 -3.62 -1.43 -13.21
C GLY A 62 -4.66 -2.24 -13.96
N ASP A 63 -5.19 -3.25 -13.28
CA ASP A 63 -6.33 -4.00 -13.79
C ASP A 63 -7.56 -3.09 -13.93
N PRO A 64 -8.40 -3.33 -14.95
CA PRO A 64 -9.67 -2.63 -15.10
C PRO A 64 -10.65 -3.09 -14.02
N ILE A 65 -11.20 -2.14 -13.27
CA ILE A 65 -12.15 -2.39 -12.20
C ILE A 65 -13.55 -1.99 -12.65
N ASP A 66 -14.45 -2.96 -12.73
CA ASP A 66 -15.84 -2.70 -13.08
C ASP A 66 -16.60 -2.15 -11.88
N THR A 67 -17.07 -0.91 -11.99
CA THR A 67 -17.91 -0.27 -10.98
C THR A 67 -19.35 -0.16 -11.45
N ARG A 68 -20.25 0.15 -10.52
CA ARG A 68 -21.69 0.39 -10.79
C ARG A 68 -21.99 1.43 -11.87
N TYR A 69 -21.03 2.31 -12.18
CA TYR A 69 -21.16 3.41 -13.13
C TYR A 69 -20.27 3.24 -14.38
N GLY A 70 -19.42 2.21 -14.43
CA GLY A 70 -18.51 1.95 -15.53
C GLY A 70 -17.17 1.38 -15.08
N THR A 71 -16.38 0.91 -16.04
CA THR A 71 -15.05 0.40 -15.80
C THR A 71 -14.07 1.55 -15.53
N VAL A 72 -13.24 1.41 -14.51
CA VAL A 72 -12.20 2.37 -14.13
C VAL A 72 -10.85 1.69 -14.26
N GLN A 73 -9.91 2.35 -14.96
CA GLN A 73 -8.56 1.84 -15.14
C GLN A 73 -7.54 2.98 -15.07
N VAL A 74 -6.45 2.75 -14.34
CA VAL A 74 -5.38 3.72 -14.18
C VAL A 74 -4.02 3.11 -14.51
N ALA A 75 -3.09 3.97 -14.91
CA ALA A 75 -1.70 3.63 -15.12
C ALA A 75 -0.82 4.56 -14.27
N ALA A 76 -0.04 3.97 -13.38
CA ALA A 76 0.93 4.67 -12.56
C ALA A 76 2.29 4.70 -13.26
N THR A 77 2.89 5.87 -13.35
CA THR A 77 4.28 6.03 -13.80
C THR A 77 5.16 6.16 -12.58
N LEU A 78 6.11 5.24 -12.46
CA LEU A 78 7.11 5.23 -11.40
C LEU A 78 8.45 5.65 -11.97
N THR A 79 9.20 6.43 -11.20
CA THR A 79 10.58 6.84 -11.50
C THR A 79 11.40 6.66 -10.25
N GLN A 80 12.44 5.81 -10.33
CA GLN A 80 13.26 5.43 -9.17
C GLN A 80 12.41 4.93 -7.97
N GLY A 81 11.35 4.18 -8.25
CA GLY A 81 10.44 3.66 -7.23
C GLY A 81 9.50 4.66 -6.59
N LYS A 82 9.37 5.86 -7.17
CA LYS A 82 8.42 6.88 -6.73
C LYS A 82 7.38 7.14 -7.80
N ILE A 83 6.12 7.27 -7.39
CA ILE A 83 5.02 7.66 -8.28
C ILE A 83 5.28 9.10 -8.73
N THR A 84 5.49 9.32 -10.03
CA THR A 84 5.71 10.65 -10.62
C THR A 84 4.49 11.18 -11.36
N SER A 85 3.68 10.28 -11.92
CA SER A 85 2.46 10.64 -12.63
C SER A 85 1.49 9.48 -12.61
N ILE A 86 0.19 9.78 -12.61
CA ILE A 86 -0.86 8.78 -12.77
C ILE A 86 -1.76 9.22 -13.92
N LYS A 87 -1.96 8.33 -14.88
CA LYS A 87 -2.81 8.54 -16.03
C LYS A 87 -4.03 7.65 -15.91
N VAL A 88 -5.22 8.24 -16.02
CA VAL A 88 -6.46 7.48 -16.09
C VAL A 88 -6.65 7.03 -17.53
N LEU A 89 -6.66 5.72 -17.75
CA LEU A 89 -6.88 5.13 -19.08
C LEU A 89 -8.37 5.01 -19.37
N GLN A 90 -9.15 4.70 -18.33
CA GLN A 90 -10.59 4.54 -18.43
C GLN A 90 -11.26 5.10 -17.17
N ALA A 91 -12.29 5.90 -17.36
CA ALA A 91 -13.10 6.48 -16.29
C ALA A 91 -14.58 6.24 -16.62
N PRO A 92 -15.48 6.29 -15.63
CA PRO A 92 -16.90 6.14 -15.89
C PRO A 92 -17.40 7.36 -16.68
N ASP A 93 -17.86 7.15 -17.91
CA ASP A 93 -18.33 8.21 -18.80
C ASP A 93 -19.80 8.04 -19.24
N ARG A 94 -20.55 7.15 -18.58
CA ARG A 94 -21.95 6.81 -18.93
C ARG A 94 -22.89 8.01 -19.06
N ASN A 95 -22.72 9.05 -18.25
CA ASN A 95 -23.47 10.30 -18.33
C ASN A 95 -22.56 11.51 -18.18
N GLY A 96 -23.03 12.69 -18.63
CA GLY A 96 -22.29 13.95 -18.46
C GLY A 96 -21.94 14.28 -17.01
N ARG A 97 -22.78 13.85 -16.05
CA ARG A 97 -22.51 14.01 -14.62
C ARG A 97 -21.34 13.14 -14.13
N ASP A 98 -21.18 11.94 -14.68
CA ASP A 98 -20.07 11.04 -14.32
C ASP A 98 -18.74 11.62 -14.83
N GLN A 99 -18.75 12.16 -16.05
CA GLN A 99 -17.61 12.88 -16.63
C GLN A 99 -17.23 14.12 -15.80
N GLU A 100 -18.22 14.91 -15.39
CA GLU A 100 -18.01 16.07 -14.52
C GLU A 100 -17.40 15.65 -13.18
N ILE A 101 -17.93 14.58 -12.57
CA ILE A 101 -17.39 14.03 -11.31
C ILE A 101 -15.95 13.56 -11.46
N ALA A 102 -15.66 12.81 -12.52
CA ALA A 102 -14.31 12.37 -12.81
C ALA A 102 -13.37 13.56 -13.03
N SER A 103 -13.81 14.61 -13.73
CA SER A 103 -12.97 15.76 -14.06
C SER A 103 -12.40 16.49 -12.84
N TYR A 104 -13.15 16.61 -11.73
CA TYR A 104 -12.65 17.23 -10.51
C TYR A 104 -12.03 16.21 -9.53
N ALA A 105 -12.49 14.96 -9.54
CA ALA A 105 -12.01 13.93 -8.61
C ALA A 105 -10.63 13.38 -9.02
N LEU A 106 -10.42 13.08 -10.31
CA LEU A 106 -9.18 12.49 -10.81
C LEU A 106 -7.92 13.32 -10.51
N PRO A 107 -7.87 14.65 -10.71
CA PRO A 107 -6.68 15.43 -10.38
C PRO A 107 -6.41 15.46 -8.87
N ARG A 108 -7.45 15.53 -8.03
CA ARG A 108 -7.31 15.46 -6.56
C ARG A 108 -6.77 14.11 -6.11
N LEU A 109 -7.35 13.02 -6.58
CA LEU A 109 -6.88 11.66 -6.29
C LEU A 109 -5.42 11.46 -6.73
N THR A 110 -5.05 12.02 -7.88
CA THR A 110 -3.67 11.96 -8.39
C THR A 110 -2.69 12.71 -7.49
N GLN A 111 -3.06 13.91 -7.02
CA GLN A 111 -2.23 14.69 -6.10
C GLN A 111 -2.06 13.96 -4.75
N GLU A 112 -3.15 13.42 -4.19
CA GLU A 112 -3.11 12.62 -2.97
C GLU A 112 -2.22 11.38 -3.14
N ALA A 113 -2.35 10.65 -4.26
CA ALA A 113 -1.57 9.43 -4.51
C ALA A 113 -0.07 9.72 -4.69
N ILE A 114 0.28 10.83 -5.36
CA ILE A 114 1.67 11.27 -5.48
C ILE A 114 2.23 11.69 -4.11
N GLY A 115 1.43 12.38 -3.29
CA GLY A 115 1.81 12.79 -1.93
C GLY A 115 1.98 11.61 -0.98
N ALA A 116 1.04 10.68 -0.99
CA ALA A 116 1.06 9.47 -0.17
C ALA A 116 2.06 8.41 -0.67
N GLN A 117 2.49 8.50 -1.93
CA GLN A 117 3.27 7.47 -2.63
C GLN A 117 2.63 6.07 -2.56
N SER A 118 1.30 6.00 -2.50
CA SER A 118 0.56 4.76 -2.26
C SER A 118 -0.83 4.83 -2.89
N ALA A 119 -1.44 3.67 -3.08
CA ALA A 119 -2.85 3.56 -3.48
C ALA A 119 -3.82 3.86 -2.33
N HIS A 120 -3.32 3.92 -1.09
CA HIS A 120 -4.14 4.14 0.09
C HIS A 120 -4.43 5.64 0.31
N ILE A 121 -5.32 6.19 -0.51
CA ILE A 121 -5.73 7.60 -0.50
C ILE A 121 -7.19 7.77 -0.08
N ASP A 122 -7.52 8.96 0.40
CA ASP A 122 -8.89 9.29 0.76
C ASP A 122 -9.78 9.46 -0.48
N ALA A 123 -11.02 8.97 -0.36
CA ALA A 123 -12.02 9.14 -1.40
C ALA A 123 -12.51 10.59 -1.47
N VAL A 124 -12.80 11.07 -2.68
CA VAL A 124 -13.35 12.42 -2.88
C VAL A 124 -14.87 12.41 -2.68
N SER A 125 -15.37 13.37 -1.89
CA SER A 125 -16.81 13.57 -1.67
C SER A 125 -17.58 13.69 -2.98
N GLY A 126 -18.58 12.82 -3.18
CA GLY A 126 -19.38 12.76 -4.41
C GLY A 126 -18.81 11.85 -5.52
N ALA A 127 -17.61 11.31 -5.34
CA ALA A 127 -16.93 10.44 -6.30
C ALA A 127 -16.54 9.08 -5.69
N SER A 128 -17.33 8.54 -4.75
CA SER A 128 -16.96 7.33 -3.99
C SER A 128 -16.65 6.13 -4.88
N TYR A 129 -17.49 5.84 -5.87
CA TYR A 129 -17.30 4.71 -6.79
C TYR A 129 -16.08 4.89 -7.69
N THR A 130 -15.90 6.09 -8.26
CA THR A 130 -14.73 6.42 -9.07
C THR A 130 -13.46 6.36 -8.25
N SER A 131 -13.48 6.84 -7.01
CA SER A 131 -12.34 6.80 -6.09
C SER A 131 -11.99 5.37 -5.73
N GLN A 132 -12.98 4.52 -5.40
CA GLN A 132 -12.74 3.11 -5.10
C GLN A 132 -12.16 2.34 -6.28
N GLY A 133 -12.72 2.53 -7.49
CA GLY A 133 -12.19 1.90 -8.70
C GLY A 133 -10.77 2.39 -9.03
N TYR A 134 -10.51 3.68 -8.85
CA TYR A 134 -9.18 4.27 -9.00
C TYR A 134 -8.18 3.68 -8.01
N ILE A 135 -8.54 3.60 -6.73
CA ILE A 135 -7.70 3.05 -5.66
C ILE A 135 -7.35 1.58 -5.94
N GLN A 136 -8.33 0.76 -6.30
CA GLN A 136 -8.11 -0.65 -6.60
C GLN A 136 -7.23 -0.85 -7.83
N SER A 137 -7.50 -0.13 -8.93
CA SER A 137 -6.68 -0.19 -10.14
C SER A 137 -5.26 0.32 -9.87
N LEU A 138 -5.12 1.40 -9.08
CA LEU A 138 -3.81 1.92 -8.68
C LEU A 138 -3.05 0.92 -7.80
N GLN A 139 -3.75 0.24 -6.90
CA GLN A 139 -3.14 -0.79 -6.06
C GLN A 139 -2.61 -1.94 -6.90
N SER A 140 -3.37 -2.43 -7.88
CA SER A 140 -2.86 -3.43 -8.85
C SER A 140 -1.65 -2.91 -9.62
N ALA A 141 -1.67 -1.65 -10.07
CA ALA A 141 -0.55 -1.06 -10.80
C ALA A 141 0.72 -0.99 -9.94
N LEU A 142 0.58 -0.64 -8.66
CA LEU A 142 1.69 -0.61 -7.72
C LEU A 142 2.15 -2.02 -7.37
N ASP A 143 1.26 -2.98 -7.16
CA ASP A 143 1.62 -4.37 -6.91
C ASP A 143 2.47 -4.93 -8.07
N GLN A 144 2.04 -4.72 -9.32
CA GLN A 144 2.82 -5.06 -10.52
C GLN A 144 4.18 -4.34 -10.60
N ALA A 145 4.29 -3.13 -10.05
CA ALA A 145 5.55 -2.41 -10.02
C ALA A 145 6.54 -2.95 -8.97
N HIS A 146 6.03 -3.64 -7.95
CA HIS A 146 6.81 -4.22 -6.84
C HIS A 146 6.99 -5.74 -6.94
N ALA A 147 6.24 -6.42 -7.82
CA ALA A 147 6.32 -7.85 -8.10
C ALA A 147 7.62 -8.23 -8.83
#